data_AF-C1EFT2-F1
#
_entry.id   AF-C1EFT2-F1
#
_cell.length_a   1.000
_cell.length_b   1.000
_cell.length_c   1.000
_cell.angle_alpha   90.00
_cell.angle_beta   90.00
_cell.angle_gamma   90.00
#
_symmetry.space_group_name_H-M   'P 1'
#
loop_
_entity.id
_entity.type
_entity.pdbx_description
1 polymer ?
#
loop_
_entity_poly.entity_id
_entity_poly.type
_entity_poly.pdbx_seq_one_letter_code
_entity_poly.pdbx_strand_id
1 'polypeptide(L)'
;MRRHATAVSTRWILRYLRVDDSWGACVARDAARALASTVSTARADKNARFNIVGFCSSPITSWRGFVVGSHQAERGTGASRDGRGGGKLSGSAKLNQEIIASRSAGEILAIVEDRGESFSKVNVATAVNRLYKVAKARDNLRRDPRYKRLLDLVRLHCGRFRAREVSNVAHGLGMLCANKGAGNIDKETAELLMRAVQKNANEMNPQEIANVLNAVSKLDAAAEAVSREGWKRLAEAAEWQARDMNPQGIANVLNALSKLDAAAAAVSQEGWKRLAEAAEQQARDMNPQDIANVLNALSKLDAAAAAVSPEGWKRLAEAAERQAREMNPQGNANVLNALSKLDAAAAEVSPEGWKRVGEAVERQAREMNPQGNANVLNALSKLDAAAAAVSPEGWKRLAEAAERQARDMNPQDIANVLNALSKLDAAAAAVSQEGWSYFSVAVERQSVAMNAQNVSNTLNAYAEMRKRRPQASAAVTETGWHSLAAATARTAPTMANQSIALTVDAAKKLDAFASAIDDEGWEILAAAVARMALDSNAQQAVLALSAVGWKQELARSLHRQGGFDALIGSIERNIDAIRRGYPPDFAKETRKTLDAIRLIYEHDDGAYGDERLEGLRTELQTKPGNRHK
;
A
#
# COMPACT_ATOMS: atom_id res chain seq x y z
N MET A 1 17.77 -25.94 33.24
CA MET A 1 16.68 -25.41 32.39
C MET A 1 17.12 -25.19 30.92
N ARG A 2 17.65 -26.20 30.23
CA ARG A 2 18.07 -26.10 28.80
C ARG A 2 17.73 -27.34 27.96
N ARG A 3 16.72 -28.13 28.36
CA ARG A 3 16.25 -29.33 27.62
C ARG A 3 14.76 -29.28 27.23
N HIS A 4 14.10 -28.13 27.34
CA HIS A 4 12.67 -27.99 26.95
C HIS A 4 12.44 -27.14 25.69
N ALA A 5 13.41 -26.34 25.25
CA ALA A 5 13.26 -25.54 24.03
C ALA A 5 13.43 -26.37 22.74
N THR A 6 14.22 -27.45 22.77
CA THR A 6 14.51 -28.28 21.59
C THR A 6 13.42 -29.30 21.29
N ALA A 7 12.58 -29.68 22.26
CA ALA A 7 11.53 -30.68 22.08
C ALA A 7 10.25 -30.12 21.42
N VAL A 8 10.03 -28.79 21.49
CA VAL A 8 8.87 -28.14 20.87
C VAL A 8 9.05 -27.98 19.36
N SER A 9 10.29 -27.83 18.88
CA SER A 9 10.59 -27.67 17.45
C SER A 9 10.45 -28.99 16.65
N THR A 10 10.78 -30.14 17.24
CA THR A 10 10.73 -31.42 16.50
C THR A 10 9.31 -31.98 16.37
N ARG A 11 8.41 -31.68 17.33
CA ARG A 11 6.99 -32.08 17.26
C ARG A 11 6.18 -31.30 16.22
N TRP A 12 6.63 -30.10 15.84
CA TRP A 12 5.99 -29.29 14.81
C TRP A 12 6.37 -29.76 13.40
N ILE A 13 7.63 -30.17 13.20
CA ILE A 13 8.13 -30.64 11.90
C ILE A 13 7.67 -32.08 11.57
N LEU A 14 7.55 -32.97 12.57
CA LEU A 14 7.10 -34.36 12.35
C LEU A 14 5.59 -34.52 12.15
N ARG A 15 4.79 -33.46 12.30
CA ARG A 15 3.33 -33.53 12.09
C ARG A 15 2.91 -33.29 10.63
N TYR A 16 3.81 -32.79 9.79
CA TYR A 16 3.57 -32.46 8.38
C TYR A 16 4.20 -33.42 7.36
N LEU A 17 4.92 -34.44 7.83
CA LEU A 17 5.51 -35.47 6.97
C LEU A 17 4.88 -36.83 7.30
N ARG A 18 3.78 -37.17 6.62
CA ARG A 18 3.44 -38.58 6.36
C ARG A 18 3.87 -38.89 4.94
N VAL A 19 5.12 -39.33 4.80
CA VAL A 19 5.59 -40.11 3.65
C VAL A 19 6.52 -41.19 4.23
N ASP A 20 6.36 -42.42 3.73
CA ASP A 20 6.90 -43.67 4.24
C ASP A 20 8.40 -43.66 4.65
N ASP A 21 8.68 -44.47 5.67
CA ASP A 21 9.96 -44.64 6.35
C ASP A 21 11.09 -45.15 5.42
N SER A 22 12.16 -44.34 5.28
CA SER A 22 13.58 -44.79 5.16
C SER A 22 14.58 -43.66 4.86
N TRP A 23 14.13 -42.46 4.46
CA TRP A 23 15.05 -41.36 4.06
C TRP A 23 15.45 -40.37 5.18
N GLY A 24 14.72 -40.33 6.31
CA GLY A 24 14.91 -39.31 7.35
C GLY A 24 16.16 -39.47 8.24
N ALA A 25 16.73 -40.66 8.33
CA ALA A 25 17.81 -40.96 9.29
C ALA A 25 19.24 -40.59 8.82
N CYS A 26 19.40 -40.21 7.55
CA CYS A 26 20.68 -39.79 6.97
C CYS A 26 20.89 -38.28 7.12
N VAL A 27 19.86 -37.48 6.78
CA VAL A 27 19.89 -36.01 6.77
C VAL A 27 20.07 -35.40 8.17
N ALA A 28 19.48 -36.01 9.20
CA ALA A 28 19.61 -35.54 10.57
C ALA A 28 21.04 -35.71 11.15
N ARG A 29 21.84 -36.63 10.60
CA ARG A 29 23.20 -36.91 11.07
C ARG A 29 24.23 -35.91 10.53
N ASP A 30 24.01 -35.41 9.33
CA ASP A 30 24.90 -34.44 8.68
C ASP A 30 24.66 -33.01 9.17
N ALA A 31 23.42 -32.66 9.50
CA ALA A 31 23.07 -31.37 10.13
C ALA A 31 23.73 -31.19 11.51
N ALA A 32 23.89 -32.29 12.28
CA ALA A 32 24.54 -32.26 13.59
C ALA A 32 26.06 -32.08 13.52
N ARG A 33 26.73 -32.54 12.44
CA ARG A 33 28.18 -32.32 12.24
C ARG A 33 28.51 -30.91 11.78
N ALA A 34 27.64 -30.29 10.98
CA ALA A 34 27.83 -28.91 10.51
C ALA A 34 27.75 -27.88 11.66
N LEU A 35 26.88 -28.10 12.64
CA LEU A 35 26.71 -27.22 13.81
C LEU A 35 27.89 -27.28 14.80
N ALA A 36 28.70 -28.34 14.79
CA ALA A 36 29.85 -28.47 15.68
C ALA A 36 31.10 -27.71 15.19
N SER A 37 31.23 -27.40 13.89
CA SER A 37 32.41 -26.70 13.35
C SER A 37 32.32 -25.18 13.49
N THR A 38 31.12 -24.61 13.54
CA THR A 38 30.88 -23.15 13.58
C THR A 38 31.18 -22.52 14.95
N VAL A 39 31.27 -23.31 16.01
CA VAL A 39 31.53 -22.82 17.38
C VAL A 39 33.02 -22.54 17.63
N SER A 40 33.92 -23.02 16.76
CA SER A 40 35.38 -22.90 16.97
C SER A 40 36.01 -21.59 16.47
N THR A 41 35.35 -20.85 15.54
CA THR A 41 36.00 -19.74 14.82
C THR A 41 35.57 -18.32 15.26
N ALA A 42 34.63 -18.17 16.20
CA ALA A 42 34.12 -16.86 16.62
C ALA A 42 34.87 -16.22 17.81
N ARG A 43 36.20 -16.32 17.84
CA ARG A 43 37.04 -15.75 18.92
C ARG A 43 38.18 -14.87 18.39
N ALA A 44 37.88 -13.95 17.47
CA ALA A 44 38.73 -12.80 17.17
C ALA A 44 37.93 -11.78 16.35
N ASP A 45 37.53 -10.66 16.94
CA ASP A 45 38.14 -9.35 16.67
C ASP A 45 37.24 -8.23 17.24
N LYS A 46 37.80 -7.46 18.17
CA LYS A 46 37.19 -6.27 18.77
C LYS A 46 38.05 -5.09 18.35
N ASN A 47 37.48 -4.13 17.61
CA ASN A 47 37.66 -2.68 17.76
C ASN A 47 37.46 -1.93 16.43
N ALA A 48 36.46 -1.06 16.35
CA ALA A 48 36.58 0.23 15.67
C ALA A 48 35.45 1.18 16.12
N ARG A 49 35.85 2.41 16.46
CA ARG A 49 35.04 3.45 17.10
C ARG A 49 34.19 4.23 16.09
N PHE A 50 33.00 4.63 16.52
CA PHE A 50 32.07 5.52 15.82
C PHE A 50 32.46 7.00 15.97
N ASN A 51 32.27 7.78 14.90
CA ASN A 51 32.21 9.24 14.93
C ASN A 51 30.86 9.71 14.34
N ILE A 52 30.23 10.66 15.04
CA ILE A 52 28.90 11.24 14.77
C ILE A 52 29.07 12.64 14.17
N VAL A 53 28.45 12.89 13.01
CA VAL A 53 28.04 14.21 12.44
C VAL A 53 26.92 13.86 11.43
N GLY A 54 25.73 14.43 11.29
CA GLY A 54 25.19 15.78 11.44
C GLY A 54 24.27 16.01 10.21
N PHE A 55 23.01 16.41 10.45
CA PHE A 55 21.90 16.57 9.49
C PHE A 55 22.21 17.36 8.20
N CYS A 56 21.67 16.94 7.05
CA CYS A 56 21.08 17.81 6.01
C CYS A 56 20.45 17.00 4.87
N SER A 57 19.15 17.20 4.64
CA SER A 57 18.43 16.73 3.45
C SER A 57 19.15 17.21 2.19
N SER A 58 19.71 16.27 1.41
CA SER A 58 20.35 16.58 0.14
C SER A 58 19.67 15.83 -1.01
N PRO A 59 19.30 16.53 -2.10
CA PRO A 59 18.85 15.90 -3.33
C PRO A 59 20.09 15.46 -4.13
N ILE A 60 20.31 14.15 -4.26
CA ILE A 60 21.35 13.65 -5.15
C ILE A 60 20.77 13.62 -6.57
N THR A 61 20.98 14.71 -7.29
CA THR A 61 21.02 14.71 -8.75
C THR A 61 22.39 14.23 -9.20
N SER A 62 22.50 12.99 -9.68
CA SER A 62 23.63 12.55 -10.49
C SER A 62 23.14 12.11 -11.87
N TRP A 63 22.96 13.10 -12.76
CA TRP A 63 23.04 12.85 -14.20
C TRP A 63 24.49 13.13 -14.62
N ARG A 64 25.30 12.09 -14.78
CA ARG A 64 26.59 12.17 -15.48
C ARG A 64 26.55 11.26 -16.70
N GLY A 65 26.52 11.92 -17.86
CA GLY A 65 27.15 11.49 -19.11
C GLY A 65 26.64 10.21 -19.76
N PHE A 66 25.78 10.35 -20.78
CA PHE A 66 25.90 9.51 -21.96
C PHE A 66 25.68 10.33 -23.23
N VAL A 67 26.64 10.16 -24.13
CA VAL A 67 26.76 10.75 -25.46
C VAL A 67 25.66 10.18 -26.35
N VAL A 68 24.92 11.06 -27.03
CA VAL A 68 23.95 10.65 -28.05
C VAL A 68 24.72 10.03 -29.21
N GLY A 69 24.57 8.72 -29.39
CA GLY A 69 25.02 8.00 -30.56
C GLY A 69 24.14 8.35 -31.76
N SER A 70 24.71 9.04 -32.74
CA SER A 70 24.11 9.26 -34.05
C SER A 70 24.32 8.02 -34.92
N HIS A 71 23.22 7.36 -35.30
CA HIS A 71 23.26 6.28 -36.28
C HIS A 71 23.62 6.80 -37.68
N GLN A 72 24.47 6.00 -38.32
CA GLN A 72 25.04 6.14 -39.65
C GLN A 72 23.98 6.26 -40.74
N ALA A 73 24.17 7.22 -41.63
CA ALA A 73 23.65 7.18 -42.99
C ALA A 73 24.81 6.97 -43.96
N GLU A 74 24.55 6.16 -44.97
CA GLU A 74 25.50 5.53 -45.88
C GLU A 74 26.27 6.50 -46.77
N ARG A 75 27.42 5.99 -47.24
CA ARG A 75 28.44 6.66 -48.03
C ARG A 75 27.94 7.04 -49.42
N GLY A 76 28.05 8.33 -49.75
CA GLY A 76 28.13 8.84 -51.11
C GLY A 76 29.43 9.64 -51.26
N THR A 77 30.27 9.24 -52.20
CA THR A 77 31.58 9.82 -52.53
C THR A 77 31.47 11.22 -53.11
N GLY A 78 32.37 12.15 -52.74
CA GLY A 78 32.71 13.28 -53.61
C GLY A 78 33.14 14.58 -52.93
N ALA A 79 34.43 14.89 -53.10
CA ALA A 79 35.02 16.23 -53.18
C ALA A 79 35.23 17.07 -51.91
N SER A 80 36.42 17.65 -51.91
CA SER A 80 37.10 18.38 -50.84
C SER A 80 36.87 19.89 -50.94
N ARG A 81 36.98 20.52 -49.76
CA ARG A 81 37.42 21.89 -49.46
C ARG A 81 36.46 23.09 -49.54
N ASP A 82 36.50 23.76 -48.39
CA ASP A 82 36.42 25.20 -48.13
C ASP A 82 35.06 25.89 -48.10
N GLY A 83 34.63 26.16 -46.86
CA GLY A 83 33.49 27.03 -46.55
C GLY A 83 33.16 27.06 -45.05
N ARG A 84 34.02 27.67 -44.22
CA ARG A 84 33.65 28.08 -42.84
C ARG A 84 32.59 29.19 -42.92
N GLY A 85 31.33 28.79 -43.05
CA GLY A 85 30.18 29.66 -42.88
C GLY A 85 29.78 29.76 -41.41
N GLY A 86 30.21 30.83 -40.73
CA GLY A 86 29.67 31.23 -39.44
C GLY A 86 28.22 31.72 -39.59
N GLY A 87 27.26 30.81 -39.64
CA GLY A 87 25.84 31.15 -39.67
C GLY A 87 25.40 31.78 -38.35
N LYS A 88 24.95 33.04 -38.37
CA LYS A 88 24.30 33.69 -37.22
C LYS A 88 23.11 32.83 -36.77
N LEU A 89 23.13 32.34 -35.52
CA LEU A 89 21.99 31.67 -34.90
C LEU A 89 20.73 32.54 -35.04
N SER A 90 19.60 31.92 -35.42
CA SER A 90 18.31 32.62 -35.50
C SER A 90 17.91 33.19 -34.14
N GLY A 91 17.10 34.25 -34.12
CA GLY A 91 16.66 34.89 -32.87
C GLY A 91 16.02 33.92 -31.87
N SER A 92 15.20 32.97 -32.36
CA SER A 92 14.59 31.92 -31.54
C SER A 92 15.62 30.93 -30.95
N ALA A 93 16.69 30.62 -31.69
CA ALA A 93 17.76 29.75 -31.21
C ALA A 93 18.59 30.39 -30.10
N LYS A 94 18.88 31.70 -30.22
CA LYS A 94 19.54 32.48 -29.17
C LYS A 94 18.69 32.54 -27.90
N LEU A 95 17.41 32.86 -28.04
CA LEU A 95 16.47 32.87 -26.92
C LEU A 95 16.40 31.50 -26.21
N ASN A 96 16.44 30.40 -26.98
CA ASN A 96 16.45 29.06 -26.39
C ASN A 96 17.73 28.80 -25.57
N GLN A 97 18.90 29.26 -26.03
CA GLN A 97 20.16 29.13 -25.28
C GLN A 97 20.11 29.93 -23.98
N GLU A 98 19.53 31.14 -24.01
CA GLU A 98 19.39 31.97 -22.81
C GLU A 98 18.48 31.29 -21.77
N ILE A 99 17.33 30.74 -22.17
CA ILE A 99 16.46 29.98 -21.27
C ILE A 99 17.20 28.77 -20.68
N ILE A 100 17.97 28.03 -21.49
CA ILE A 100 18.75 26.87 -21.01
C ILE A 100 19.81 27.31 -19.99
N ALA A 101 20.44 28.46 -20.21
CA ALA A 101 21.49 28.98 -19.34
C ALA A 101 20.96 29.46 -17.98
N SER A 102 19.68 29.84 -17.89
CA SER A 102 19.06 30.35 -16.66
C SER A 102 19.23 29.39 -15.48
N ARG A 103 19.55 29.93 -14.31
CA ARG A 103 19.87 29.20 -13.06
C ARG A 103 18.84 29.40 -11.96
N SER A 104 17.86 30.28 -12.15
CA SER A 104 16.79 30.54 -11.20
C SER A 104 15.42 30.63 -11.88
N ALA A 105 14.35 30.40 -11.10
CA ALA A 105 12.99 30.59 -11.60
C ALA A 105 12.75 32.06 -12.01
N GLY A 106 13.27 33.01 -11.22
CA GLY A 106 13.17 34.44 -11.50
C GLY A 106 13.76 34.83 -12.85
N GLU A 107 14.93 34.31 -13.22
CA GLU A 107 15.53 34.56 -14.55
C GLU A 107 14.63 34.07 -15.69
N ILE A 108 14.10 32.85 -15.59
CA ILE A 108 13.23 32.29 -16.64
C ILE A 108 11.95 33.11 -16.76
N LEU A 109 11.36 33.46 -15.63
CA LEU A 109 10.11 34.23 -15.59
C LEU A 109 10.30 35.67 -16.08
N ALA A 110 11.45 36.30 -15.83
CA ALA A 110 11.80 37.59 -16.43
C ALA A 110 11.91 37.49 -17.96
N ILE A 111 12.53 36.41 -18.49
CA ILE A 111 12.58 36.20 -19.95
C ILE A 111 11.17 36.02 -20.53
N VAL A 112 10.27 35.33 -19.83
CA VAL A 112 8.86 35.17 -20.23
C VAL A 112 8.13 36.52 -20.25
N GLU A 113 8.36 37.35 -19.24
CA GLU A 113 7.76 38.69 -19.13
C GLU A 113 8.25 39.61 -20.27
N ASP A 114 9.56 39.74 -20.42
CA ASP A 114 10.18 40.71 -21.34
C ASP A 114 10.01 40.31 -22.81
N ARG A 115 10.02 39.00 -23.11
CA ARG A 115 10.18 38.49 -24.49
C ARG A 115 9.22 37.37 -24.84
N GLY A 116 8.22 37.06 -24.01
CA GLY A 116 7.27 35.97 -24.20
C GLY A 116 6.56 35.98 -25.56
N GLU A 117 6.28 37.15 -26.12
CA GLU A 117 5.61 37.32 -27.42
C GLU A 117 6.43 36.78 -28.59
N SER A 118 7.76 36.70 -28.44
CA SER A 118 8.68 36.16 -29.44
C SER A 118 8.90 34.65 -29.29
N PHE A 119 8.29 34.00 -28.29
CA PHE A 119 8.51 32.59 -28.04
C PHE A 119 7.98 31.74 -29.19
N SER A 120 8.82 30.84 -29.71
CA SER A 120 8.33 29.73 -30.50
C SER A 120 7.77 28.64 -29.58
N LYS A 121 7.07 27.66 -30.17
CA LYS A 121 6.63 26.44 -29.46
C LYS A 121 7.77 25.71 -28.73
N VAL A 122 8.99 25.77 -29.29
CA VAL A 122 10.19 25.16 -28.69
C VAL A 122 10.64 25.96 -27.47
N ASN A 123 10.61 27.30 -27.57
CA ASN A 123 10.97 28.16 -26.45
C ASN A 123 10.01 27.98 -25.26
N VAL A 124 8.70 27.87 -25.51
CA VAL A 124 7.70 27.59 -24.46
C VAL A 124 7.99 26.26 -23.77
N ALA A 125 8.17 25.19 -24.54
CA ALA A 125 8.46 23.87 -23.96
C ALA A 125 9.77 23.86 -23.16
N THR A 126 10.82 24.51 -23.68
CA THR A 126 12.10 24.64 -22.97
C THR A 126 11.98 25.49 -21.71
N ALA A 127 11.20 26.58 -21.72
CA ALA A 127 10.96 27.41 -20.55
C ALA A 127 10.28 26.64 -19.42
N VAL A 128 9.21 25.89 -19.73
CA VAL A 128 8.52 25.03 -18.75
C VAL A 128 9.45 23.94 -18.21
N ASN A 129 10.16 23.23 -19.10
CA ASN A 129 11.10 22.17 -18.73
C ASN A 129 12.28 22.71 -17.88
N ARG A 130 12.78 23.91 -18.20
CA ARG A 130 13.84 24.52 -17.40
C ARG A 130 13.31 25.00 -16.06
N LEU A 131 12.12 25.60 -16.03
CA LEU A 131 11.52 26.17 -14.82
C LEU A 131 11.43 25.12 -13.71
N TYR A 132 10.91 23.93 -13.97
CA TYR A 132 10.81 22.91 -12.90
C TYR A 132 12.18 22.44 -12.38
N LYS A 133 13.23 22.49 -13.20
CA LYS A 133 14.58 22.07 -12.81
C LYS A 133 15.24 23.06 -11.86
N VAL A 134 14.94 24.36 -11.99
CA VAL A 134 15.55 25.42 -11.17
C VAL A 134 14.65 25.95 -10.06
N ALA A 135 13.33 25.77 -10.19
CA ALA A 135 12.37 26.25 -9.22
C ALA A 135 12.49 25.54 -7.86
N LYS A 136 12.09 26.25 -6.81
CA LYS A 136 11.98 25.82 -5.42
C LYS A 136 10.59 26.20 -4.89
N ALA A 137 10.09 25.48 -3.90
CA ALA A 137 8.78 25.75 -3.31
C ALA A 137 8.61 27.21 -2.80
N ARG A 138 9.72 27.82 -2.31
CA ARG A 138 9.75 29.21 -1.86
C ARG A 138 9.56 30.25 -2.96
N ASP A 139 9.67 29.87 -4.23
CA ASP A 139 9.53 30.80 -5.36
C ASP A 139 8.05 31.20 -5.58
N ASN A 140 7.10 30.52 -4.92
CA ASN A 140 5.67 30.87 -4.88
C ASN A 140 5.04 31.11 -6.26
N LEU A 141 5.37 30.24 -7.23
CA LEU A 141 4.98 30.37 -8.63
C LEU A 141 3.47 30.55 -8.83
N ARG A 142 2.64 29.95 -7.97
CA ARG A 142 1.19 30.05 -8.02
C ARG A 142 0.67 31.49 -7.98
N ARG A 143 1.38 32.39 -7.30
CA ARG A 143 1.01 33.82 -7.18
C ARG A 143 1.81 34.73 -8.10
N ASP A 144 2.76 34.19 -8.87
CA ASP A 144 3.60 34.98 -9.77
C ASP A 144 2.88 35.23 -11.11
N PRO A 145 2.58 36.48 -11.48
CA PRO A 145 1.88 36.80 -12.73
C PRO A 145 2.66 36.37 -13.97
N ARG A 146 3.99 36.26 -13.88
CA ARG A 146 4.85 35.82 -14.99
C ARG A 146 4.70 34.32 -15.25
N TYR A 147 4.44 33.54 -14.19
CA TYR A 147 4.09 32.12 -14.36
C TYR A 147 2.73 31.96 -15.03
N LYS A 148 1.75 32.80 -14.67
CA LYS A 148 0.47 32.85 -15.39
C LYS A 148 0.68 33.18 -16.88
N ARG A 149 1.53 34.16 -17.18
CA ARG A 149 1.91 34.49 -18.57
C ARG A 149 2.57 33.32 -19.30
N LEU A 150 3.40 32.51 -18.62
CA LEU A 150 3.93 31.27 -19.21
C LEU A 150 2.82 30.26 -19.53
N LEU A 151 1.81 30.12 -18.67
CA LEU A 151 0.64 29.27 -18.97
C LEU A 151 -0.17 29.82 -20.15
N ASP A 152 -0.33 31.13 -20.28
CA ASP A 152 -0.99 31.76 -21.43
C ASP A 152 -0.22 31.44 -22.74
N LEU A 153 1.12 31.47 -22.71
CA LEU A 153 1.96 31.04 -23.84
C LEU A 153 1.82 29.54 -24.11
N VAL A 154 1.69 28.70 -23.08
CA VAL A 154 1.39 27.27 -23.27
C VAL A 154 0.08 27.10 -24.03
N ARG A 155 -1.00 27.79 -23.63
CA ARG A 155 -2.30 27.73 -24.33
C ARG A 155 -2.17 28.18 -25.79
N LEU A 156 -1.49 29.31 -26.02
CA LEU A 156 -1.28 29.87 -27.37
C LEU A 156 -0.55 28.90 -28.31
N HIS A 157 0.41 28.13 -27.80
CA HIS A 157 1.25 27.24 -28.61
C HIS A 157 0.82 25.77 -28.62
N CYS A 158 -0.11 25.34 -27.75
CA CYS A 158 -0.51 23.93 -27.58
C CYS A 158 -0.83 23.22 -28.91
N GLY A 159 -1.63 23.85 -29.78
CA GLY A 159 -2.02 23.26 -31.07
C GLY A 159 -0.87 23.01 -32.05
N ARG A 160 0.32 23.58 -31.80
CA ARG A 160 1.51 23.47 -32.66
C ARG A 160 2.59 22.54 -32.09
N PHE A 161 2.46 22.08 -30.85
CA PHE A 161 3.42 21.15 -30.24
C PHE A 161 3.48 19.83 -31.00
N ARG A 162 4.70 19.31 -31.17
CA ARG A 162 4.93 17.91 -31.55
C ARG A 162 5.13 17.07 -30.30
N ALA A 163 5.20 15.75 -30.44
CA ALA A 163 5.39 14.76 -29.37
C ALA A 163 6.38 15.21 -28.27
N ARG A 164 7.59 15.59 -28.66
CA ARG A 164 8.63 16.07 -27.73
C ARG A 164 8.25 17.34 -26.97
N GLU A 165 7.71 18.34 -27.64
CA GLU A 165 7.34 19.60 -26.98
C GLU A 165 6.16 19.40 -26.01
N VAL A 166 5.14 18.66 -26.43
CA VAL A 166 3.96 18.42 -25.57
C VAL A 166 4.32 17.56 -24.36
N SER A 167 5.19 16.55 -24.52
CA SER A 167 5.68 15.73 -23.41
C SER A 167 6.52 16.55 -22.43
N ASN A 168 7.43 17.41 -22.91
CA ASN A 168 8.22 18.30 -22.05
C ASN A 168 7.35 19.29 -21.26
N VAL A 169 6.32 19.86 -21.89
CA VAL A 169 5.38 20.78 -21.23
C VAL A 169 4.58 20.03 -20.18
N ALA A 170 3.96 18.89 -20.53
CA ALA A 170 3.19 18.08 -19.59
C ALA A 170 4.05 17.65 -18.39
N HIS A 171 5.23 17.09 -18.65
CA HIS A 171 6.17 16.68 -17.61
C HIS A 171 6.58 17.84 -16.70
N GLY A 172 6.99 18.97 -17.27
CA GLY A 172 7.40 20.11 -16.48
C GLY A 172 6.29 20.68 -15.61
N LEU A 173 5.06 20.80 -16.13
CA LEU A 173 3.90 21.23 -15.35
C LEU A 173 3.56 20.23 -14.24
N GLY A 174 3.59 18.93 -14.53
CA GLY A 174 3.36 17.89 -13.51
C GLY A 174 4.40 17.94 -12.39
N MET A 175 5.68 18.18 -12.71
CA MET A 175 6.75 18.31 -11.72
C MET A 175 6.66 19.62 -10.92
N LEU A 176 6.22 20.71 -11.55
CA LEU A 176 5.96 21.99 -10.88
C LEU A 176 4.80 21.87 -9.88
N CYS A 177 3.72 21.20 -10.27
CA CYS A 177 2.58 20.91 -9.42
C CYS A 177 3.00 20.09 -8.19
N ALA A 178 3.59 18.91 -8.40
CA ALA A 178 3.86 17.97 -7.31
C ALA A 178 4.98 18.41 -6.37
N ASN A 179 6.03 19.06 -6.88
CA ASN A 179 7.27 19.22 -6.11
C ASN A 179 7.64 20.68 -5.84
N LYS A 180 7.02 21.65 -6.53
CA LYS A 180 7.46 23.06 -6.53
C LYS A 180 6.39 24.05 -6.07
N GLY A 181 5.23 23.57 -5.62
CA GLY A 181 4.17 24.42 -5.07
C GLY A 181 3.48 25.31 -6.10
N ALA A 182 3.58 24.99 -7.40
CA ALA A 182 2.91 25.76 -8.45
C ALA A 182 1.38 25.56 -8.45
N GLY A 183 0.89 24.50 -7.80
CA GLY A 183 -0.51 24.10 -7.86
C GLY A 183 -0.88 23.42 -9.19
N ASN A 184 -2.14 23.02 -9.30
CA ASN A 184 -2.68 22.44 -10.53
C ASN A 184 -2.85 23.52 -11.62
N ILE A 185 -2.87 23.09 -12.88
CA ILE A 185 -3.20 23.97 -14.01
C ILE A 185 -4.71 24.18 -14.08
N ASP A 186 -5.16 25.30 -14.65
CA ASP A 186 -6.60 25.51 -14.90
C ASP A 186 -7.14 24.58 -15.98
N LYS A 187 -8.47 24.43 -15.98
CA LYS A 187 -9.22 23.56 -16.89
C LYS A 187 -8.95 23.85 -18.36
N GLU A 188 -8.86 25.12 -18.76
CA GLU A 188 -8.61 25.48 -20.16
C GLU A 188 -7.22 25.02 -20.62
N THR A 189 -6.19 25.25 -19.79
CA THR A 189 -4.82 24.77 -20.06
C THR A 189 -4.81 23.24 -20.17
N ALA A 190 -5.49 22.56 -19.25
CA ALA A 190 -5.58 21.11 -19.24
C ALA A 190 -6.23 20.56 -20.51
N GLU A 191 -7.38 21.10 -20.92
CA GLU A 191 -8.09 20.68 -22.12
C GLU A 191 -7.25 20.88 -23.40
N LEU A 192 -6.62 22.03 -23.56
CA LEU A 192 -5.77 22.31 -24.73
C LEU A 192 -4.54 21.41 -24.76
N LEU A 193 -3.88 21.22 -23.61
CA LEU A 193 -2.69 20.38 -23.50
C LEU A 193 -3.03 18.91 -23.74
N MET A 194 -4.13 18.40 -23.17
CA MET A 194 -4.55 17.01 -23.34
C MET A 194 -5.03 16.73 -24.77
N ARG A 195 -5.68 17.68 -25.45
CA ARG A 195 -5.95 17.56 -26.91
C ARG A 195 -4.66 17.45 -27.72
N ALA A 196 -3.64 18.25 -27.38
CA ALA A 196 -2.33 18.17 -28.03
C ALA A 196 -1.62 16.83 -27.73
N VAL A 197 -1.71 16.32 -26.50
CA VAL A 197 -1.19 14.99 -26.13
C VAL A 197 -1.85 13.90 -26.96
N GLN A 198 -3.18 13.88 -27.00
CA GLN A 198 -3.97 12.86 -27.73
C GLN A 198 -3.69 12.87 -29.23
N LYS A 199 -3.46 14.06 -29.82
CA LYS A 199 -3.08 14.21 -31.22
C LYS A 199 -1.70 13.61 -31.52
N ASN A 200 -0.76 13.71 -30.59
CA ASN A 200 0.64 13.31 -30.78
C ASN A 200 0.97 11.92 -30.19
N ALA A 201 0.05 11.23 -29.54
CA ALA A 201 0.32 10.00 -28.77
C ALA A 201 1.09 8.94 -29.59
N ASN A 202 0.70 8.71 -30.85
CA ASN A 202 1.33 7.70 -31.71
C ASN A 202 2.74 8.09 -32.20
N GLU A 203 3.13 9.35 -32.08
CA GLU A 203 4.46 9.85 -32.45
C GLU A 203 5.42 9.86 -31.25
N MET A 204 4.93 9.61 -30.04
CA MET A 204 5.73 9.66 -28.83
C MET A 204 6.63 8.43 -28.73
N ASN A 205 7.89 8.68 -28.37
CA ASN A 205 8.83 7.63 -28.00
C ASN A 205 8.55 7.12 -26.56
N PRO A 206 9.22 6.05 -26.11
CA PRO A 206 8.96 5.45 -24.79
C PRO A 206 9.10 6.43 -23.62
N GLN A 207 10.13 7.29 -23.65
CA GLN A 207 10.35 8.28 -22.59
C GLN A 207 9.27 9.36 -22.59
N GLU A 208 8.80 9.77 -23.77
CA GLU A 208 7.76 10.79 -23.91
C GLU A 208 6.41 10.31 -23.39
N ILE A 209 6.04 9.05 -23.67
CA ILE A 209 4.83 8.42 -23.13
C ILE A 209 4.91 8.30 -21.60
N ALA A 210 6.03 7.79 -21.07
CA ALA A 210 6.21 7.67 -19.63
C ALA A 210 6.12 9.04 -18.93
N ASN A 211 6.71 10.08 -19.52
CA ASN A 211 6.65 11.44 -19.01
C ASN A 211 5.23 12.01 -19.00
N VAL A 212 4.44 11.77 -20.05
CA VAL A 212 3.06 12.22 -20.15
C VAL A 212 2.19 11.53 -19.11
N LEU A 213 2.19 10.19 -19.03
CA LEU A 213 1.38 9.46 -18.05
C LEU A 213 1.75 9.83 -16.60
N ASN A 214 3.05 9.98 -16.33
CA ASN A 214 3.54 10.41 -15.03
C ASN A 214 3.18 11.88 -14.71
N ALA A 215 2.96 12.72 -15.71
CA ALA A 215 2.48 14.09 -15.52
C ALA A 215 0.98 14.13 -15.25
N VAL A 216 0.21 13.39 -16.05
CA VAL A 216 -1.25 13.34 -15.92
C VAL A 216 -1.66 12.77 -14.56
N SER A 217 -0.94 11.77 -14.04
CA SER A 217 -1.15 11.26 -12.67
C SER A 217 -0.80 12.24 -11.53
N LYS A 218 -0.31 13.45 -11.85
CA LYS A 218 0.00 14.53 -10.88
C LYS A 218 -0.84 15.79 -11.12
N LEU A 219 -1.66 15.82 -12.16
CA LEU A 219 -2.41 16.98 -12.60
C LEU A 219 -3.89 16.57 -12.74
N ASP A 220 -4.67 16.73 -11.67
CA ASP A 220 -6.08 16.31 -11.64
C ASP A 220 -6.89 16.91 -12.81
N ALA A 221 -6.75 18.22 -13.07
CA ALA A 221 -7.39 18.87 -14.22
C ALA A 221 -6.98 18.24 -15.56
N ALA A 222 -5.73 17.79 -15.71
CA ALA A 222 -5.29 17.07 -16.90
C ALA A 222 -5.91 15.68 -16.97
N ALA A 223 -5.95 14.92 -15.88
CA ALA A 223 -6.58 13.61 -15.85
C ALA A 223 -8.08 13.67 -16.20
N GLU A 224 -8.79 14.68 -15.69
CA GLU A 224 -10.20 14.95 -16.03
C GLU A 224 -10.39 15.37 -17.50
N ALA A 225 -9.42 16.04 -18.10
CA ALA A 225 -9.49 16.52 -19.47
C ALA A 225 -9.17 15.47 -20.54
N VAL A 226 -8.64 14.29 -20.16
CA VAL A 226 -8.38 13.22 -21.13
C VAL A 226 -9.70 12.52 -21.49
N SER A 227 -10.01 12.49 -22.79
CA SER A 227 -11.20 11.81 -23.29
C SER A 227 -11.05 10.28 -23.21
N ARG A 228 -12.15 9.53 -23.26
CA ARG A 228 -12.10 8.05 -23.33
C ARG A 228 -11.22 7.55 -24.47
N GLU A 229 -11.35 8.13 -25.65
CA GLU A 229 -10.51 7.83 -26.81
C GLU A 229 -9.05 8.26 -26.59
N GLY A 230 -8.84 9.36 -25.87
CA GLY A 230 -7.52 9.80 -25.46
C GLY A 230 -6.81 8.81 -24.54
N TRP A 231 -7.52 8.24 -23.57
CA TRP A 231 -6.99 7.18 -22.71
C TRP A 231 -6.63 5.94 -23.50
N LYS A 232 -7.50 5.53 -24.44
CA LYS A 232 -7.22 4.41 -25.34
C LYS A 232 -5.93 4.62 -26.13
N ARG A 233 -5.75 5.79 -26.75
CA ARG A 233 -4.52 6.10 -27.51
C ARG A 233 -3.26 6.12 -26.64
N LEU A 234 -3.35 6.67 -25.43
CA LEU A 234 -2.21 6.69 -24.51
C LEU A 234 -1.86 5.28 -24.00
N ALA A 235 -2.87 4.44 -23.74
CA ALA A 235 -2.68 3.04 -23.40
C ALA A 235 -2.02 2.29 -24.57
N GLU A 236 -2.59 2.34 -25.77
CA GLU A 236 -2.03 1.69 -26.97
C GLU A 236 -0.58 2.12 -27.25
N ALA A 237 -0.27 3.41 -27.10
CA ALA A 237 1.09 3.90 -27.25
C ALA A 237 2.03 3.37 -26.15
N ALA A 238 1.58 3.30 -24.90
CA ALA A 238 2.36 2.71 -23.82
C ALA A 238 2.61 1.21 -24.03
N GLU A 239 1.60 0.46 -24.50
CA GLU A 239 1.69 -0.96 -24.84
C GLU A 239 2.67 -1.21 -25.99
N TRP A 240 2.65 -0.36 -27.01
CA TRP A 240 3.54 -0.46 -28.16
C TRP A 240 4.99 -0.17 -27.78
N GLN A 241 5.21 0.86 -26.95
CA GLN A 241 6.54 1.31 -26.55
C GLN A 241 7.15 0.53 -25.38
N ALA A 242 6.39 -0.38 -24.75
CA ALA A 242 6.76 -1.03 -23.48
C ALA A 242 8.15 -1.67 -23.50
N ARG A 243 8.49 -2.41 -24.57
CA ARG A 243 9.78 -3.13 -24.69
C ARG A 243 10.99 -2.21 -24.83
N ASP A 244 10.78 -0.98 -25.30
CA ASP A 244 11.83 0.01 -25.50
C ASP A 244 11.94 0.98 -24.30
N MET A 245 11.14 0.78 -23.25
CA MET A 245 11.23 1.56 -22.02
C MET A 245 12.45 1.14 -21.19
N ASN A 246 13.20 2.13 -20.74
CA ASN A 246 14.20 1.96 -19.69
C ASN A 246 13.54 1.68 -18.31
N PRO A 247 14.31 1.34 -17.26
CA PRO A 247 13.75 0.98 -15.95
C PRO A 247 12.86 2.08 -15.34
N GLN A 248 13.27 3.34 -15.47
CA GLN A 248 12.50 4.47 -14.96
C GLN A 248 11.20 4.68 -15.77
N GLY A 249 11.24 4.48 -17.08
CA GLY A 249 10.12 4.60 -17.99
C GLY A 249 9.01 3.62 -17.62
N ILE A 250 9.36 2.33 -17.47
CA ILE A 250 8.38 1.31 -17.10
C ILE A 250 7.82 1.52 -15.69
N ALA A 251 8.68 1.92 -14.73
CA ALA A 251 8.25 2.25 -13.37
C ALA A 251 7.27 3.44 -13.34
N ASN A 252 7.53 4.48 -14.13
CA ASN A 252 6.65 5.64 -14.24
C ASN A 252 5.30 5.29 -14.87
N VAL A 253 5.29 4.46 -15.93
CA VAL A 253 4.05 4.03 -16.59
C VAL A 253 3.20 3.20 -15.65
N LEU A 254 3.74 2.14 -15.04
CA LEU A 254 2.99 1.30 -14.11
C LEU A 254 2.48 2.09 -12.89
N ASN A 255 3.32 2.96 -12.31
CA ASN A 255 2.90 3.81 -11.20
C ASN A 255 1.79 4.79 -11.60
N ALA A 256 1.83 5.36 -12.81
CA ALA A 256 0.77 6.24 -13.31
C ALA A 256 -0.54 5.46 -13.52
N LEU A 257 -0.47 4.28 -14.15
CA LEU A 257 -1.64 3.41 -14.35
C LEU A 257 -2.27 3.00 -13.01
N SER A 258 -1.47 2.75 -11.97
CA SER A 258 -1.97 2.44 -10.62
C SER A 258 -2.72 3.58 -9.90
N LYS A 259 -2.74 4.77 -10.50
CA LYS A 259 -3.39 5.99 -9.98
C LYS A 259 -4.48 6.53 -10.91
N LEU A 260 -4.58 5.98 -12.12
CA LEU A 260 -5.44 6.49 -13.19
C LEU A 260 -6.34 5.36 -13.68
N ASP A 261 -7.46 5.14 -13.00
CA ASP A 261 -8.37 4.01 -13.28
C ASP A 261 -8.84 3.99 -14.74
N ALA A 262 -9.14 5.16 -15.32
CA ALA A 262 -9.54 5.27 -16.72
C ALA A 262 -8.41 4.87 -17.70
N ALA A 263 -7.15 5.13 -17.34
CA ALA A 263 -6.00 4.70 -18.14
C ALA A 263 -5.77 3.20 -17.99
N ALA A 264 -5.79 2.67 -16.76
CA ALA A 264 -5.64 1.24 -16.50
C ALA A 264 -6.74 0.41 -17.17
N ALA A 265 -8.00 0.88 -17.14
CA ALA A 265 -9.12 0.23 -17.81
C ALA A 265 -9.02 0.25 -19.36
N ALA A 266 -8.20 1.14 -19.92
CA ALA A 266 -7.96 1.23 -21.36
C ALA A 266 -6.83 0.30 -21.84
N VAL A 267 -6.02 -0.26 -20.94
CA VAL A 267 -4.94 -1.19 -21.29
C VAL A 267 -5.50 -2.55 -21.66
N SER A 268 -5.10 -3.08 -22.81
CA SER A 268 -5.49 -4.40 -23.29
C SER A 268 -4.85 -5.53 -22.48
N GLN A 269 -5.42 -6.75 -22.54
CA GLN A 269 -4.83 -7.90 -21.86
C GLN A 269 -3.41 -8.22 -22.35
N GLU A 270 -3.17 -8.11 -23.67
CA GLU A 270 -1.84 -8.24 -24.27
C GLU A 270 -0.94 -7.05 -23.87
N GLY A 271 -1.51 -5.87 -23.71
CA GLY A 271 -0.85 -4.69 -23.19
C GLY A 271 -0.26 -4.90 -21.80
N TRP A 272 -1.06 -5.46 -20.88
CA TRP A 272 -0.58 -5.82 -19.54
C TRP A 272 0.56 -6.81 -19.58
N LYS A 273 0.49 -7.82 -20.47
CA LYS A 273 1.59 -8.76 -20.69
C LYS A 273 2.86 -8.07 -21.16
N ARG A 274 2.79 -7.14 -22.12
CA ARG A 274 3.96 -6.40 -22.61
C ARG A 274 4.58 -5.51 -21.54
N LEU A 275 3.75 -4.84 -20.74
CA LEU A 275 4.22 -4.00 -19.62
C LEU A 275 4.86 -4.84 -18.51
N ALA A 276 4.28 -6.00 -18.19
CA ALA A 276 4.87 -6.95 -17.25
C ALA A 276 6.21 -7.49 -17.76
N GLU A 277 6.27 -7.99 -19.01
CA GLU A 277 7.51 -8.47 -19.65
C GLU A 277 8.61 -7.39 -19.62
N ALA A 278 8.26 -6.13 -19.92
CA ALA A 278 9.20 -5.02 -19.85
C ALA A 278 9.71 -4.79 -18.42
N ALA A 279 8.84 -4.82 -17.41
CA ALA A 279 9.25 -4.69 -16.01
C ALA A 279 10.18 -5.83 -15.58
N GLU A 280 9.90 -7.06 -16.00
CA GLU A 280 10.74 -8.24 -15.73
C GLU A 280 12.13 -8.14 -16.37
N GLN A 281 12.19 -7.65 -17.60
CA GLN A 281 13.46 -7.45 -18.33
C GLN A 281 14.31 -6.36 -17.68
N GLN A 282 13.68 -5.27 -17.24
CA GLN A 282 14.37 -4.12 -16.65
C GLN A 282 14.71 -4.29 -15.16
N ALA A 283 14.19 -5.33 -14.48
CA ALA A 283 14.31 -5.51 -13.04
C ALA A 283 15.74 -5.40 -12.48
N ARG A 284 16.73 -5.94 -13.22
CA ARG A 284 18.15 -5.89 -12.80
C ARG A 284 18.74 -4.48 -12.81
N ASP A 285 18.26 -3.63 -13.71
CA ASP A 285 18.76 -2.27 -13.91
C ASP A 285 17.93 -1.22 -13.14
N MET A 286 16.86 -1.63 -12.47
CA MET A 286 16.07 -0.77 -11.60
C MET A 286 16.90 -0.27 -10.42
N ASN A 287 16.84 1.06 -10.23
CA ASN A 287 17.31 1.73 -9.03
C ASN A 287 16.30 1.54 -7.87
N PRO A 288 16.59 2.04 -6.65
CA PRO A 288 15.72 1.82 -5.49
C PRO A 288 14.30 2.38 -5.65
N GLN A 289 14.16 3.53 -6.33
CA GLN A 289 12.86 4.15 -6.56
C GLN A 289 12.06 3.41 -7.64
N ASP A 290 12.71 2.96 -8.70
CA ASP A 290 12.07 2.24 -9.80
C ASP A 290 11.43 0.94 -9.30
N ILE A 291 12.19 0.12 -8.57
CA ILE A 291 11.66 -1.17 -8.06
C ILE A 291 10.55 -0.98 -7.03
N ALA A 292 10.66 0.03 -6.17
CA ALA A 292 9.60 0.35 -5.21
C ALA A 292 8.30 0.80 -5.91
N ASN A 293 8.42 1.59 -6.98
CA ASN A 293 7.28 2.01 -7.79
C ASN A 293 6.64 0.84 -8.53
N VAL A 294 7.45 -0.04 -9.14
CA VAL A 294 6.96 -1.21 -9.89
C VAL A 294 6.20 -2.16 -8.95
N LEU A 295 6.81 -2.59 -7.84
CA LEU A 295 6.13 -3.51 -6.91
C LEU A 295 4.87 -2.89 -6.31
N ASN A 296 4.92 -1.61 -5.92
CA ASN A 296 3.73 -0.93 -5.40
C ASN A 296 2.62 -0.81 -6.46
N ALA A 297 2.96 -0.56 -7.73
CA ALA A 297 1.99 -0.53 -8.81
C ALA A 297 1.38 -1.91 -9.08
N LEU A 298 2.21 -2.96 -9.15
CA LEU A 298 1.75 -4.34 -9.32
C LEU A 298 0.80 -4.76 -8.18
N SER A 299 1.04 -4.32 -6.95
CA SER A 299 0.16 -4.59 -5.80
C SER A 299 -1.23 -3.92 -5.86
N LYS A 300 -1.47 -3.09 -6.89
CA LYS A 300 -2.72 -2.36 -7.13
C LYS A 300 -3.33 -2.65 -8.51
N LEU A 301 -2.60 -3.34 -9.38
CA LEU A 301 -2.97 -3.60 -10.77
C LEU A 301 -3.04 -5.11 -10.97
N ASP A 302 -4.17 -5.72 -10.60
CA ASP A 302 -4.34 -7.18 -10.63
C ASP A 302 -4.05 -7.77 -12.01
N ALA A 303 -4.48 -7.09 -13.08
CA ALA A 303 -4.20 -7.53 -14.45
C ALA A 303 -2.71 -7.51 -14.80
N ALA A 304 -1.96 -6.52 -14.31
CA ALA A 304 -0.50 -6.45 -14.49
C ALA A 304 0.20 -7.53 -13.66
N ALA A 305 -0.16 -7.69 -12.39
CA ALA A 305 0.41 -8.71 -11.51
C ALA A 305 0.13 -10.14 -12.03
N ALA A 306 -1.08 -10.40 -12.52
CA ALA A 306 -1.42 -11.70 -13.13
C ALA A 306 -0.64 -12.00 -14.41
N ALA A 307 -0.11 -10.96 -15.08
CA ALA A 307 0.69 -11.11 -16.29
C ALA A 307 2.19 -11.30 -16.03
N VAL A 308 2.66 -11.11 -14.79
CA VAL A 308 4.07 -11.34 -14.42
C VAL A 308 4.36 -12.84 -14.38
N SER A 309 5.42 -13.26 -15.06
CA SER A 309 5.86 -14.66 -15.09
C SER A 309 6.48 -15.10 -13.75
N PRO A 310 6.50 -16.41 -13.43
CA PRO A 310 7.18 -16.90 -12.22
C PRO A 310 8.65 -16.45 -12.11
N GLU A 311 9.40 -16.54 -13.21
CA GLU A 311 10.78 -16.05 -13.28
C GLU A 311 10.86 -14.51 -13.19
N GLY A 312 9.83 -13.81 -13.67
CA GLY A 312 9.64 -12.39 -13.49
C GLY A 312 9.53 -11.96 -12.03
N TRP A 313 8.71 -12.66 -11.25
CA TRP A 313 8.59 -12.44 -9.81
C TRP A 313 9.91 -12.61 -9.10
N LYS A 314 10.67 -13.66 -9.44
CA LYS A 314 12.02 -13.87 -8.92
C LYS A 314 12.95 -12.70 -9.20
N ARG A 315 13.00 -12.21 -10.44
CA ARG A 315 13.86 -11.06 -10.82
C ARG A 315 13.48 -9.77 -10.09
N LEU A 316 12.18 -9.53 -9.92
CA LEU A 316 11.68 -8.36 -9.17
C LEU A 316 12.00 -8.47 -7.67
N ALA A 317 11.86 -9.66 -7.08
CA ALA A 317 12.25 -9.93 -5.69
C ALA A 317 13.76 -9.72 -5.49
N GLU A 318 14.61 -10.33 -6.32
CA GLU A 318 16.07 -10.15 -6.30
C GLU A 318 16.47 -8.67 -6.43
N ALA A 319 15.78 -7.91 -7.29
CA ALA A 319 16.01 -6.48 -7.44
C ALA A 319 15.65 -5.70 -6.15
N ALA A 320 14.53 -6.02 -5.51
CA ALA A 320 14.13 -5.41 -4.25
C ALA A 320 15.14 -5.72 -3.13
N GLU A 321 15.58 -6.97 -3.01
CA GLU A 321 16.61 -7.39 -2.04
C GLU A 321 17.92 -6.62 -2.20
N ARG A 322 18.40 -6.53 -3.45
CA ARG A 322 19.64 -5.82 -3.80
C ARG A 322 19.56 -4.34 -3.46
N GLN A 323 18.39 -3.72 -3.63
CA GLN A 323 18.19 -2.29 -3.44
C GLN A 323 17.76 -1.88 -2.03
N ALA A 324 17.39 -2.82 -1.16
CA ALA A 324 16.83 -2.55 0.17
C ALA A 324 17.66 -1.56 1.03
N ARG A 325 18.99 -1.64 0.97
CA ARG A 325 19.88 -0.75 1.75
C ARG A 325 19.99 0.67 1.19
N GLU A 326 19.76 0.83 -0.11
CA GLU A 326 19.83 2.11 -0.84
C GLU A 326 18.47 2.80 -0.93
N MET A 327 17.37 2.06 -0.72
CA MET A 327 16.03 2.63 -0.62
C MET A 327 15.96 3.61 0.55
N ASN A 328 15.22 4.70 0.36
CA ASN A 328 14.81 5.57 1.46
C ASN A 328 13.68 4.89 2.28
N PRO A 329 13.29 5.46 3.44
CA PRO A 329 12.26 4.85 4.29
C PRO A 329 10.92 4.59 3.58
N GLN A 330 10.51 5.50 2.70
CA GLN A 330 9.27 5.35 1.92
C GLN A 330 9.36 4.21 0.90
N GLY A 331 10.51 4.05 0.24
CA GLY A 331 10.77 2.97 -0.71
C GLY A 331 10.65 1.60 -0.05
N ASN A 332 11.31 1.40 1.09
CA ASN A 332 11.23 0.15 1.85
C ASN A 332 9.81 -0.12 2.39
N ALA A 333 9.11 0.91 2.87
CA ALA A 333 7.72 0.77 3.31
C ALA A 333 6.79 0.35 2.15
N ASN A 334 6.98 0.92 0.96
CA ASN A 334 6.22 0.58 -0.24
C ASN A 334 6.50 -0.86 -0.69
N VAL A 335 7.77 -1.28 -0.70
CA VAL A 335 8.17 -2.65 -1.06
C VAL A 335 7.56 -3.66 -0.09
N LEU A 336 7.71 -3.47 1.22
CA LEU A 336 7.11 -4.38 2.21
C LEU A 336 5.59 -4.45 2.08
N ASN A 337 4.92 -3.30 1.94
CA ASN A 337 3.48 -3.26 1.75
C ASN A 337 3.05 -3.97 0.46
N ALA A 338 3.81 -3.82 -0.63
CA ALA A 338 3.54 -4.53 -1.88
C ALA A 338 3.73 -6.04 -1.73
N LEU A 339 4.85 -6.49 -1.13
CA LEU A 339 5.11 -7.90 -0.87
C LEU A 339 4.02 -8.53 0.01
N SER A 340 3.44 -7.78 0.95
CA SER A 340 2.32 -8.26 1.79
C SER A 340 1.00 -8.49 1.04
N LYS A 341 0.95 -8.13 -0.25
CA LYS A 341 -0.21 -8.28 -1.15
C LYS A 341 0.11 -9.14 -2.39
N LEU A 342 1.38 -9.44 -2.61
CA LEU A 342 1.88 -10.14 -3.79
C LEU A 342 2.57 -11.43 -3.33
N ASP A 343 1.76 -12.44 -3.01
CA ASP A 343 2.26 -13.72 -2.47
C ASP A 343 3.32 -14.36 -3.38
N ALA A 344 3.14 -14.26 -4.70
CA ALA A 344 4.12 -14.74 -5.69
C ALA A 344 5.46 -14.02 -5.58
N ALA A 345 5.48 -12.70 -5.35
CA ALA A 345 6.72 -11.95 -5.15
C ALA A 345 7.36 -12.25 -3.79
N ALA A 346 6.55 -12.32 -2.73
CA ALA A 346 7.02 -12.59 -1.37
C ALA A 346 7.63 -14.00 -1.23
N ALA A 347 7.09 -14.99 -1.95
CA ALA A 347 7.61 -16.35 -1.97
C ALA A 347 9.03 -16.45 -2.58
N GLU A 348 9.37 -15.53 -3.48
CA GLU A 348 10.68 -15.49 -4.15
C GLU A 348 11.76 -14.73 -3.35
N VAL A 349 11.38 -14.02 -2.28
CA VAL A 349 12.36 -13.31 -1.44
C VAL A 349 13.14 -14.31 -0.59
N SER A 350 14.47 -14.31 -0.76
CA SER A 350 15.38 -15.18 -0.03
C SER A 350 15.43 -14.86 1.47
N PRO A 351 15.84 -15.82 2.33
CA PRO A 351 16.08 -15.54 3.76
C PRO A 351 17.06 -14.38 4.00
N GLU A 352 18.15 -14.32 3.24
CA GLU A 352 19.10 -13.21 3.27
C GLU A 352 18.48 -11.90 2.75
N GLY A 353 17.58 -11.99 1.79
CA GLY A 353 16.75 -10.90 1.29
C GLY A 353 15.88 -10.28 2.39
N TRP A 354 15.10 -11.11 3.09
CA TRP A 354 14.30 -10.68 4.23
C TRP A 354 15.15 -10.06 5.33
N LYS A 355 16.34 -10.61 5.60
CA LYS A 355 17.31 -10.00 6.53
C LYS A 355 17.75 -8.62 6.07
N ARG A 356 18.10 -8.42 4.80
CA ARG A 356 18.51 -7.10 4.27
C ARG A 356 17.37 -6.08 4.35
N VAL A 357 16.15 -6.49 4.00
CA VAL A 357 14.96 -5.64 4.09
C VAL A 357 14.69 -5.27 5.55
N GLY A 358 14.71 -6.25 6.46
CA GLY A 358 14.57 -6.06 7.91
C GLY A 358 15.59 -5.08 8.48
N GLU A 359 16.88 -5.31 8.26
CA GLU A 359 17.97 -4.40 8.67
C GLU A 359 17.75 -2.96 8.16
N ALA A 360 17.27 -2.80 6.92
CA ALA A 360 17.01 -1.50 6.34
C ALA A 360 15.85 -0.77 7.02
N VAL A 361 14.71 -1.43 7.28
CA VAL A 361 13.59 -0.81 8.00
C VAL A 361 13.92 -0.53 9.46
N GLU A 362 14.68 -1.38 10.14
CA GLU A 362 15.12 -1.14 11.53
C GLU A 362 15.99 0.12 11.67
N ARG A 363 16.89 0.32 10.71
CA ARG A 363 17.74 1.53 10.64
C ARG A 363 16.88 2.78 10.38
N GLN A 364 15.86 2.64 9.53
CA GLN A 364 15.05 3.75 9.03
C GLN A 364 13.83 4.08 9.89
N ALA A 365 13.49 3.27 10.88
CA ALA A 365 12.28 3.43 11.70
C ALA A 365 12.09 4.86 12.24
N ARG A 366 13.18 5.54 12.63
CA ARG A 366 13.11 6.92 13.15
C ARG A 366 12.85 7.99 12.09
N GLU A 367 13.19 7.71 10.83
CA GLU A 367 13.06 8.61 9.67
C GLU A 367 11.73 8.43 8.94
N MET A 368 11.00 7.34 9.20
CA MET A 368 9.69 7.11 8.63
C MET A 368 8.72 8.23 9.04
N ASN A 369 7.73 8.50 8.19
CA ASN A 369 6.55 9.25 8.55
C ASN A 369 5.48 8.28 9.13
N PRO A 370 4.35 8.78 9.67
CA PRO A 370 3.31 7.92 10.27
C PRO A 370 2.81 6.82 9.32
N GLN A 371 2.51 7.19 8.08
CA GLN A 371 2.05 6.25 7.05
C GLN A 371 3.09 5.16 6.73
N GLY A 372 4.37 5.54 6.59
CA GLY A 372 5.45 4.60 6.29
C GLY A 372 5.61 3.56 7.40
N ASN A 373 5.57 3.99 8.65
CA ASN A 373 5.66 3.09 9.80
C ASN A 373 4.42 2.19 9.93
N ALA A 374 3.21 2.74 9.73
CA ALA A 374 1.98 1.97 9.71
C ALA A 374 1.98 0.89 8.61
N ASN A 375 2.46 1.22 7.42
CA ASN A 375 2.60 0.28 6.30
C ASN A 375 3.60 -0.83 6.63
N VAL A 376 4.76 -0.50 7.22
CA VAL A 376 5.77 -1.49 7.63
C VAL A 376 5.20 -2.44 8.68
N LEU A 377 4.63 -1.94 9.77
CA LEU A 377 4.04 -2.79 10.81
C LEU A 377 2.91 -3.67 10.28
N ASN A 378 2.02 -3.11 9.46
CA ASN A 378 0.95 -3.88 8.84
C ASN A 378 1.47 -4.97 7.90
N ALA A 379 2.51 -4.68 7.10
CA ALA A 379 3.14 -5.66 6.23
C ALA A 379 3.81 -6.78 7.03
N LEU A 380 4.57 -6.43 8.07
CA LEU A 380 5.21 -7.42 8.95
C LEU A 380 4.17 -8.31 9.65
N SER A 381 2.97 -7.80 9.93
CA SER A 381 1.88 -8.62 10.51
C SER A 381 1.29 -9.67 9.56
N LYS A 382 1.67 -9.64 8.29
CA LYS A 382 1.21 -10.55 7.23
C LYS A 382 2.34 -11.39 6.62
N LEU A 383 3.59 -11.03 6.88
CA LEU A 383 4.77 -11.65 6.29
C LEU A 383 5.65 -12.25 7.39
N ASP A 384 5.40 -13.51 7.74
CA ASP A 384 6.09 -14.20 8.83
C ASP A 384 7.62 -14.22 8.65
N ALA A 385 8.09 -14.44 7.42
CA ALA A 385 9.52 -14.43 7.11
C ALA A 385 10.15 -13.04 7.32
N ALA A 386 9.43 -11.97 6.95
CA ALA A 386 9.88 -10.60 7.17
C ALA A 386 9.88 -10.26 8.67
N ALA A 387 8.83 -10.63 9.41
CA ALA A 387 8.73 -10.42 10.85
C ALA A 387 9.83 -11.18 11.62
N ALA A 388 10.14 -12.41 11.20
CA ALA A 388 11.22 -13.21 11.79
C ALA A 388 12.61 -12.60 11.56
N ALA A 389 12.78 -11.80 10.51
CA ALA A 389 14.02 -11.10 10.20
C ALA A 389 14.24 -9.82 11.05
N VAL A 390 13.21 -9.32 11.73
CA VAL A 390 13.31 -8.12 12.58
C VAL A 390 13.89 -8.47 13.95
N SER A 391 14.96 -7.78 14.32
CA SER A 391 15.64 -7.94 15.59
C SER A 391 14.82 -7.40 16.78
N PRO A 392 15.08 -7.85 18.03
CA PRO A 392 14.42 -7.29 19.22
C PRO A 392 14.58 -5.77 19.35
N GLU A 393 15.75 -5.23 19.03
CA GLU A 393 16.00 -3.78 19.02
C GLU A 393 15.27 -3.09 17.86
N GLY A 394 15.13 -3.78 16.72
CA GLY A 394 14.31 -3.37 15.60
C GLY A 394 12.85 -3.15 15.97
N TRP A 395 12.25 -4.13 16.67
CA TRP A 395 10.88 -4.00 17.19
C TRP A 395 10.72 -2.82 18.13
N LYS A 396 11.70 -2.60 19.01
CA LYS A 396 11.72 -1.42 19.89
C LYS A 396 11.73 -0.12 19.11
N ARG A 397 12.57 0.02 18.09
CA ARG A 397 12.64 1.23 17.26
C ARG A 397 11.35 1.50 16.48
N LEU A 398 10.71 0.45 15.94
CA LEU A 398 9.43 0.56 15.23
C LEU A 398 8.29 0.98 16.18
N ALA A 399 8.25 0.39 17.39
CA ALA A 399 7.29 0.77 18.43
C ALA A 399 7.50 2.22 18.88
N GLU A 400 8.73 2.61 19.24
CA GLU A 400 9.08 4.00 19.61
C GLU A 400 8.73 5.00 18.49
N ALA A 401 8.93 4.62 17.22
CA ALA A 401 8.52 5.44 16.10
C ALA A 401 7.00 5.60 16.04
N ALA A 402 6.25 4.52 16.24
CA ALA A 402 4.79 4.55 16.22
C ALA A 402 4.23 5.41 17.36
N GLU A 403 4.78 5.28 18.56
CA GLU A 403 4.41 6.09 19.73
C GLU A 403 4.59 7.59 19.48
N ARG A 404 5.78 7.99 19.02
CA ARG A 404 6.07 9.41 18.71
C ARG A 404 5.15 9.97 17.62
N GLN A 405 4.74 9.13 16.69
CA GLN A 405 3.93 9.48 15.53
C GLN A 405 2.42 9.40 15.78
N ALA A 406 1.96 8.82 16.89
CA ALA A 406 0.53 8.58 17.15
C ALA A 406 -0.32 9.86 16.96
N ARG A 407 0.20 11.01 17.41
CA ARG A 407 -0.46 12.31 17.25
C ARG A 407 -0.56 12.78 15.78
N ASP A 408 0.24 12.26 14.87
CA ASP A 408 0.25 12.66 13.46
C ASP A 408 -0.42 11.61 12.56
N MET A 409 -0.87 10.48 13.13
CA MET A 409 -1.57 9.42 12.41
C MET A 409 -2.98 9.85 12.00
N ASN A 410 -3.33 9.52 10.75
CA ASN A 410 -4.70 9.57 10.25
C ASN A 410 -5.49 8.33 10.72
N PRO A 411 -6.81 8.22 10.43
CA PRO A 411 -7.64 7.09 10.87
C PRO A 411 -7.15 5.72 10.37
N GLN A 412 -6.60 5.65 9.17
CA GLN A 412 -6.08 4.41 8.59
C GLN A 412 -4.75 4.00 9.23
N ASP A 413 -3.85 4.95 9.45
CA ASP A 413 -2.54 4.69 10.05
C ASP A 413 -2.70 4.10 11.45
N ILE A 414 -3.53 4.71 12.31
CA ILE A 414 -3.74 4.22 13.69
C ILE A 414 -4.40 2.84 13.72
N ALA A 415 -5.40 2.60 12.86
CA ALA A 415 -6.07 1.31 12.77
C ALA A 415 -5.11 0.21 12.28
N ASN A 416 -4.23 0.52 11.32
CA ASN A 416 -3.23 -0.41 10.81
C ASN A 416 -2.17 -0.73 11.88
N VAL A 417 -1.69 0.28 12.61
CA VAL A 417 -0.72 0.08 13.71
C VAL A 417 -1.31 -0.81 14.79
N LEU A 418 -2.51 -0.50 15.30
CA LEU A 418 -3.14 -1.30 16.36
C LEU A 418 -3.43 -2.74 15.90
N ASN A 419 -3.93 -2.92 14.68
CA ASN A 419 -4.14 -4.24 14.09
C ASN A 419 -2.83 -5.02 13.89
N ALA A 420 -1.73 -4.34 13.57
CA ALA A 420 -0.42 -4.98 13.50
C ALA A 420 0.08 -5.40 14.88
N LEU A 421 -0.02 -4.52 15.89
CA LEU A 421 0.35 -4.82 17.28
C LEU A 421 -0.49 -5.96 17.86
N SER A 422 -1.75 -6.11 17.42
CA SER A 422 -2.62 -7.22 17.80
C SER A 422 -2.16 -8.59 17.26
N LYS A 423 -1.22 -8.62 16.30
CA LYS A 423 -0.65 -9.84 15.71
C LYS A 423 0.84 -10.02 16.00
N LEU A 424 1.57 -8.92 16.18
CA LEU A 424 3.01 -8.89 16.40
C LEU A 424 3.33 -8.73 17.89
N ASP A 425 3.47 -9.84 18.62
CA ASP A 425 3.70 -9.78 20.07
C ASP A 425 5.01 -9.07 20.46
N ALA A 426 6.07 -9.25 19.68
CA ALA A 426 7.35 -8.56 19.92
C ALA A 426 7.22 -7.03 19.79
N ALA A 427 6.48 -6.54 18.80
CA ALA A 427 6.21 -5.11 18.63
C ALA A 427 5.35 -4.58 19.78
N ALA A 428 4.24 -5.27 20.11
CA ALA A 428 3.34 -4.87 21.18
C ALA A 428 3.99 -4.92 22.57
N ALA A 429 4.92 -5.83 22.81
CA ALA A 429 5.72 -5.90 24.03
C ALA A 429 6.67 -4.71 24.20
N ALA A 430 7.10 -4.12 23.09
CA ALA A 430 8.01 -2.98 23.08
C ALA A 430 7.31 -1.63 23.23
N VAL A 431 5.97 -1.60 23.18
CA VAL A 431 5.19 -0.37 23.41
C VAL A 431 5.21 0.00 24.90
N SER A 432 5.57 1.25 25.18
CA SER A 432 5.60 1.82 26.53
C SER A 432 4.18 2.04 27.11
N GLN A 433 4.10 2.24 28.42
CA GLN A 433 2.82 2.56 29.08
C GLN A 433 2.25 3.91 28.57
N GLU A 434 3.09 4.93 28.38
CA GLU A 434 2.66 6.20 27.77
C GLU A 434 2.28 6.01 26.30
N GLY A 435 2.97 5.12 25.58
CA GLY A 435 2.70 4.76 24.20
C GLY A 435 1.25 4.31 23.97
N TRP A 436 0.73 3.44 24.83
CA TRP A 436 -0.68 3.03 24.78
C TRP A 436 -1.65 4.21 25.00
N SER A 437 -1.28 5.16 25.85
CA SER A 437 -2.06 6.39 26.07
C SER A 437 -2.03 7.30 24.83
N TYR A 438 -0.89 7.42 24.14
CA TYR A 438 -0.81 8.16 22.89
C TYR A 438 -1.66 7.54 21.78
N PHE A 439 -1.69 6.20 21.67
CA PHE A 439 -2.58 5.52 20.74
C PHE A 439 -4.05 5.73 21.08
N SER A 440 -4.42 5.66 22.35
CA SER A 440 -5.78 5.95 22.84
C SER A 440 -6.25 7.36 22.43
N VAL A 441 -5.45 8.39 22.70
CA VAL A 441 -5.77 9.79 22.30
C VAL A 441 -5.88 9.92 20.78
N ALA A 442 -5.02 9.24 20.03
CA ALA A 442 -5.09 9.23 18.56
C ALA A 442 -6.38 8.55 18.07
N VAL A 443 -6.79 7.44 18.67
CA VAL A 443 -8.04 6.74 18.35
C VAL A 443 -9.25 7.63 18.64
N GLU A 444 -9.32 8.24 19.82
CA GLU A 444 -10.41 9.15 20.21
C GLU A 444 -10.57 10.27 19.18
N ARG A 445 -9.47 10.97 18.88
CA ARG A 445 -9.47 12.06 17.89
C ARG A 445 -9.88 11.59 16.49
N GLN A 446 -9.39 10.43 16.05
CA GLN A 446 -9.60 9.97 14.67
C GLN A 446 -10.92 9.21 14.47
N SER A 447 -11.61 8.80 15.54
CA SER A 447 -12.84 8.00 15.46
C SER A 447 -13.93 8.64 14.58
N VAL A 448 -14.04 9.97 14.61
CA VAL A 448 -15.01 10.70 13.76
C VAL A 448 -14.74 10.53 12.25
N ALA A 449 -13.48 10.32 11.86
CA ALA A 449 -13.07 10.17 10.47
C ALA A 449 -12.77 8.70 10.07
N MET A 450 -12.87 7.75 11.01
CA MET A 450 -12.72 6.33 10.71
C MET A 450 -13.82 5.84 9.77
N ASN A 451 -13.44 5.06 8.77
CA ASN A 451 -14.37 4.26 7.99
C ASN A 451 -14.68 2.92 8.68
N ALA A 452 -15.63 2.16 8.11
CA ALA A 452 -16.04 0.84 8.59
C ALA A 452 -14.87 -0.11 8.91
N GLN A 453 -13.88 -0.19 8.02
CA GLN A 453 -12.73 -1.08 8.20
C GLN A 453 -11.77 -0.58 9.30
N ASN A 454 -11.62 0.73 9.46
CA ASN A 454 -10.78 1.31 10.50
C ASN A 454 -11.38 1.05 11.89
N VAL A 455 -12.70 1.22 12.04
CA VAL A 455 -13.42 0.94 13.29
C VAL A 455 -13.27 -0.53 13.67
N SER A 456 -13.61 -1.45 12.75
CA SER A 456 -13.57 -2.89 13.03
C SER A 456 -12.16 -3.39 13.35
N ASN A 457 -11.14 -2.92 12.63
CA ASN A 457 -9.74 -3.27 12.91
C ASN A 457 -9.27 -2.77 14.27
N THR A 458 -9.64 -1.54 14.65
CA THR A 458 -9.24 -0.92 15.93
C THR A 458 -9.87 -1.68 17.11
N LEU A 459 -11.18 -1.94 17.04
CA LEU A 459 -11.90 -2.68 18.07
C LEU A 459 -11.41 -4.12 18.20
N ASN A 460 -11.24 -4.81 17.07
CA ASN A 460 -10.71 -6.17 17.06
C ASN A 460 -9.28 -6.21 17.62
N ALA A 461 -8.45 -5.20 17.34
CA ALA A 461 -7.10 -5.13 17.89
C ALA A 461 -7.09 -5.08 19.42
N TYR A 462 -7.90 -4.21 20.03
CA TYR A 462 -8.04 -4.18 21.49
C TYR A 462 -8.61 -5.49 22.04
N ALA A 463 -9.61 -6.06 21.38
CA ALA A 463 -10.24 -7.31 21.80
C ALA A 463 -9.25 -8.49 21.79
N GLU A 464 -8.39 -8.59 20.78
CA GLU A 464 -7.36 -9.63 20.65
C GLU A 464 -6.19 -9.41 21.63
N MET A 465 -5.87 -8.15 21.94
CA MET A 465 -4.81 -7.82 22.90
C MET A 465 -5.24 -7.95 24.37
N ARG A 466 -6.56 -7.93 24.68
CA ARG A 466 -7.09 -7.79 26.05
C ARG A 466 -6.45 -8.69 27.12
N LYS A 467 -6.05 -9.92 26.77
CA LYS A 467 -5.44 -10.88 27.72
C LYS A 467 -3.92 -10.74 27.83
N ARG A 468 -3.24 -10.41 26.73
CA ARG A 468 -1.77 -10.40 26.64
C ARG A 468 -1.15 -9.01 26.83
N ARG A 469 -1.92 -7.96 26.53
CA ARG A 469 -1.58 -6.55 26.69
C ARG A 469 -2.80 -5.79 27.25
N PRO A 470 -3.29 -6.12 28.46
CA PRO A 470 -4.44 -5.44 29.05
C PRO A 470 -4.27 -3.91 29.15
N GLN A 471 -3.02 -3.43 29.25
CA GLN A 471 -2.70 -2.01 29.24
C GLN A 471 -3.16 -1.28 27.96
N ALA A 472 -3.28 -1.98 26.82
CA ALA A 472 -3.70 -1.37 25.57
C ALA A 472 -5.15 -0.87 25.64
N SER A 473 -6.08 -1.74 26.08
CA SER A 473 -7.48 -1.37 26.26
C SER A 473 -7.71 -0.53 27.52
N ALA A 474 -6.91 -0.74 28.57
CA ALA A 474 -7.02 0.05 29.81
C ALA A 474 -6.60 1.52 29.62
N ALA A 475 -5.78 1.82 28.62
CA ALA A 475 -5.41 3.20 28.27
C ALA A 475 -6.52 3.96 27.51
N VAL A 476 -7.56 3.26 27.04
CA VAL A 476 -8.70 3.88 26.34
C VAL A 476 -9.61 4.54 27.38
N THR A 477 -9.79 5.85 27.25
CA THR A 477 -10.67 6.65 28.11
C THR A 477 -12.13 6.33 27.85
N GLU A 478 -13.00 6.72 28.79
CA GLU A 478 -14.46 6.67 28.60
C GLU A 478 -14.89 7.43 27.34
N THR A 479 -14.36 8.64 27.13
CA THR A 479 -14.59 9.44 25.90
C THR A 479 -14.09 8.75 24.64
N GLY A 480 -12.96 8.04 24.72
CA GLY A 480 -12.43 7.22 23.64
C GLY A 480 -13.37 6.07 23.26
N TRP A 481 -13.92 5.35 24.25
CA TRP A 481 -14.90 4.29 23.99
C TRP A 481 -16.21 4.82 23.40
N HIS A 482 -16.73 5.94 23.91
CA HIS A 482 -17.90 6.60 23.32
C HIS A 482 -17.66 7.08 21.89
N SER A 483 -16.46 7.61 21.61
CA SER A 483 -16.09 8.02 20.25
C SER A 483 -16.05 6.84 19.28
N LEU A 484 -15.54 5.68 19.72
CA LEU A 484 -15.57 4.43 18.95
C LEU A 484 -16.99 3.86 18.78
N ALA A 485 -17.84 3.98 19.80
CA ALA A 485 -19.25 3.56 19.73
C ALA A 485 -20.03 4.42 18.72
N ALA A 486 -19.86 5.74 18.76
CA ALA A 486 -20.46 6.64 17.77
C ALA A 486 -19.94 6.39 16.35
N ALA A 487 -18.64 6.10 16.19
CA ALA A 487 -18.07 5.70 14.91
C ALA A 487 -18.62 4.36 14.40
N THR A 488 -18.86 3.42 15.32
CA THR A 488 -19.51 2.14 15.03
C THR A 488 -20.92 2.34 14.51
N ALA A 489 -21.77 3.08 15.23
CA ALA A 489 -23.14 3.39 14.81
C ALA A 489 -23.16 4.06 13.43
N ARG A 490 -22.30 5.06 13.21
CA ARG A 490 -22.19 5.76 11.92
C ARG A 490 -21.82 4.85 10.75
N THR A 491 -20.94 3.88 10.95
CA THR A 491 -20.35 3.08 9.86
C THR A 491 -21.00 1.72 9.69
N ALA A 492 -21.69 1.20 10.71
CA ALA A 492 -22.37 -0.08 10.70
C ALA A 492 -23.32 -0.30 9.51
N PRO A 493 -24.07 0.70 8.99
CA PRO A 493 -24.91 0.51 7.81
C PRO A 493 -24.16 0.12 6.54
N THR A 494 -22.89 0.53 6.41
CA THR A 494 -22.04 0.28 5.23
C THR A 494 -20.90 -0.70 5.50
N MET A 495 -20.82 -1.27 6.70
CA MET A 495 -19.82 -2.29 7.02
C MET A 495 -20.04 -3.55 6.18
N ALA A 496 -18.94 -4.09 5.64
CA ALA A 496 -18.91 -5.42 5.07
C ALA A 496 -19.08 -6.49 6.16
N ASN A 497 -19.52 -7.69 5.77
CA ASN A 497 -19.86 -8.80 6.68
C ASN A 497 -18.75 -9.11 7.69
N GLN A 498 -17.50 -9.15 7.24
CA GLN A 498 -16.36 -9.38 8.13
C GLN A 498 -16.20 -8.28 9.19
N SER A 499 -16.41 -7.01 8.83
CA SER A 499 -16.29 -5.89 9.77
C SER A 499 -17.40 -5.92 10.82
N ILE A 500 -18.61 -6.32 10.45
CA ILE A 500 -19.74 -6.48 11.38
C ILE A 500 -19.42 -7.57 12.41
N ALA A 501 -19.03 -8.76 11.93
CA ALA A 501 -18.69 -9.89 12.79
C ALA A 501 -17.59 -9.57 13.80
N LEU A 502 -16.52 -8.90 13.37
CA LEU A 502 -15.42 -8.48 14.26
C LEU A 502 -15.86 -7.41 15.27
N THR A 503 -16.74 -6.49 14.87
CA THR A 503 -17.22 -5.41 15.74
C THR A 503 -18.10 -5.95 16.87
N VAL A 504 -19.05 -6.84 16.57
CA VAL A 504 -19.91 -7.44 17.61
C VAL A 504 -19.15 -8.43 18.50
N ASP A 505 -18.15 -9.13 17.95
CA ASP A 505 -17.25 -9.96 18.75
C ASP A 505 -16.36 -9.10 19.68
N ALA A 506 -15.94 -7.92 19.24
CA ALA A 506 -15.24 -6.96 20.09
C ALA A 506 -16.15 -6.40 21.19
N ALA A 507 -17.40 -6.04 20.88
CA ALA A 507 -18.41 -5.62 21.87
C ALA A 507 -18.61 -6.69 22.94
N LYS A 508 -18.69 -7.97 22.55
CA LYS A 508 -18.72 -9.09 23.50
C LYS A 508 -17.50 -9.13 24.43
N LYS A 509 -16.31 -8.84 23.90
CA LYS A 509 -15.02 -9.04 24.59
C LYS A 509 -14.55 -7.82 25.41
N LEU A 510 -15.11 -6.63 25.16
CA LEU A 510 -14.67 -5.36 25.72
C LEU A 510 -15.84 -4.67 26.41
N ASP A 511 -15.98 -4.86 27.73
CA ASP A 511 -17.14 -4.33 28.47
C ASP A 511 -17.22 -2.81 28.46
N ALA A 512 -16.08 -2.12 28.48
CA ALA A 512 -16.04 -0.65 28.38
C ALA A 512 -16.56 -0.15 27.02
N PHE A 513 -16.28 -0.87 25.93
CA PHE A 513 -16.84 -0.56 24.62
C PHE A 513 -18.34 -0.86 24.58
N ALA A 514 -18.78 -2.03 25.06
CA ALA A 514 -20.19 -2.39 25.10
C ALA A 514 -21.03 -1.39 25.90
N SER A 515 -20.51 -0.94 27.06
CA SER A 515 -21.17 0.06 27.91
C SER A 515 -21.25 1.44 27.29
N ALA A 516 -20.37 1.74 26.32
CA ALA A 516 -20.35 3.01 25.60
C ALA A 516 -21.31 3.06 24.40
N ILE A 517 -21.87 1.92 24.00
CA ILE A 517 -22.90 1.82 22.95
C ILE A 517 -24.26 2.10 23.60
N ASP A 518 -24.94 3.13 23.10
CA ASP A 518 -26.30 3.47 23.51
C ASP A 518 -27.36 2.59 22.84
N ASP A 519 -28.62 2.75 23.24
CA ASP A 519 -29.73 1.96 22.71
C ASP A 519 -29.86 2.09 21.18
N GLU A 520 -29.67 3.29 20.62
CA GLU A 520 -29.71 3.52 19.17
C GLU A 520 -28.54 2.80 18.46
N GLY A 521 -27.33 2.86 19.03
CA GLY A 521 -26.17 2.15 18.53
C GLY A 521 -26.36 0.63 18.50
N TRP A 522 -27.00 0.04 19.53
CA TRP A 522 -27.36 -1.37 19.55
C TRP A 522 -28.40 -1.73 18.49
N GLU A 523 -29.41 -0.88 18.27
CA GLU A 523 -30.39 -1.05 17.20
C GLU A 523 -29.71 -1.04 15.81
N ILE A 524 -28.80 -0.10 15.58
CA ILE A 524 -28.05 -0.01 14.31
C ILE A 524 -27.16 -1.24 14.11
N LEU A 525 -26.48 -1.71 15.16
CA LEU A 525 -25.66 -2.91 15.10
C LEU A 525 -26.49 -4.18 14.86
N ALA A 526 -27.67 -4.30 15.49
CA ALA A 526 -28.58 -5.40 15.26
C ALA A 526 -29.07 -5.45 13.80
N ALA A 527 -29.44 -4.30 13.22
CA ALA A 527 -29.80 -4.19 11.80
C ALA A 527 -28.64 -4.64 10.89
N ALA A 528 -27.40 -4.26 11.24
CA ALA A 528 -26.21 -4.69 10.52
C ALA A 528 -25.99 -6.21 10.62
N VAL A 529 -26.17 -6.80 11.80
CA VAL A 529 -26.08 -8.26 12.00
C VAL A 529 -27.13 -9.00 11.18
N ALA A 530 -28.39 -8.55 11.18
CA ALA A 530 -29.45 -9.15 10.38
C ALA A 530 -29.14 -9.12 8.88
N ARG A 531 -28.64 -7.98 8.38
CA ARG A 531 -28.18 -7.85 6.99
C ARG A 531 -27.01 -8.77 6.67
N MET A 532 -25.99 -8.80 7.53
CA MET A 532 -24.82 -9.66 7.38
C MET A 532 -25.24 -11.13 7.26
N ALA A 533 -26.17 -11.56 8.13
CA ALA A 533 -26.60 -12.93 8.23
C ALA A 533 -27.17 -13.49 6.92
N LEU A 534 -27.74 -12.65 6.05
CA LEU A 534 -28.28 -13.08 4.75
C LEU A 534 -27.23 -13.75 3.85
N ASP A 535 -25.97 -13.33 3.93
CA ASP A 535 -24.86 -13.84 3.10
C ASP A 535 -23.56 -13.97 3.91
N SER A 536 -23.66 -14.57 5.10
CA SER A 536 -22.50 -14.78 5.98
C SER A 536 -21.91 -16.19 5.83
N ASN A 537 -20.59 -16.28 6.02
CA ASN A 537 -19.92 -17.57 6.16
C ASN A 537 -20.02 -18.10 7.60
N ALA A 538 -19.63 -19.36 7.81
CA ALA A 538 -19.70 -20.04 9.11
C ALA A 538 -19.02 -19.26 10.25
N GLN A 539 -17.85 -18.66 10.01
CA GLN A 539 -17.14 -17.89 11.03
C GLN A 539 -17.94 -16.65 11.43
N GLN A 540 -18.44 -15.90 10.46
CA GLN A 540 -19.21 -14.67 10.70
C GLN A 540 -20.50 -14.96 11.46
N ALA A 541 -21.22 -16.02 11.06
CA ALA A 541 -22.44 -16.46 11.72
C ALA A 541 -22.19 -16.81 13.20
N VAL A 542 -21.14 -17.59 13.49
CA VAL A 542 -20.81 -18.00 14.86
C VAL A 542 -20.36 -16.82 15.72
N LEU A 543 -19.57 -15.89 15.17
CA LEU A 543 -19.16 -14.69 15.90
C LEU A 543 -20.36 -13.82 16.29
N ALA A 544 -21.30 -13.62 15.37
CA ALA A 544 -22.51 -12.85 15.64
C ALA A 544 -23.45 -13.55 16.62
N LEU A 545 -23.73 -14.85 16.44
CA LEU A 545 -24.55 -15.60 17.38
C LEU A 545 -23.92 -15.62 18.78
N SER A 546 -22.60 -15.79 18.86
CA SER A 546 -21.87 -15.69 20.12
C SER A 546 -21.96 -14.29 20.71
N ALA A 547 -21.93 -13.21 19.93
CA ALA A 547 -22.13 -11.87 20.48
C ALA A 547 -23.56 -11.69 21.03
N VAL A 548 -24.58 -12.14 20.29
CA VAL A 548 -26.00 -12.11 20.70
C VAL A 548 -26.21 -12.86 22.01
N GLY A 549 -25.63 -14.06 22.15
CA GLY A 549 -25.73 -14.82 23.39
C GLY A 549 -25.02 -14.19 24.58
N TRP A 550 -24.07 -13.28 24.40
CA TRP A 550 -23.34 -12.69 25.53
C TRP A 550 -23.70 -11.23 25.82
N LYS A 551 -24.44 -10.57 24.92
CA LYS A 551 -24.86 -9.17 25.05
C LYS A 551 -26.36 -9.05 24.87
N GLN A 552 -27.07 -8.90 26.00
CA GLN A 552 -28.53 -8.87 26.07
C GLN A 552 -29.11 -7.70 25.26
N GLU A 553 -28.41 -6.57 25.21
CA GLU A 553 -28.78 -5.38 24.45
C GLU A 553 -28.84 -5.67 22.94
N LEU A 554 -27.86 -6.43 22.43
CA LEU A 554 -27.84 -6.87 21.04
C LEU A 554 -28.94 -7.88 20.75
N ALA A 555 -29.16 -8.84 21.66
CA ALA A 555 -30.26 -9.82 21.54
C ALA A 555 -31.62 -9.13 21.50
N ARG A 556 -31.90 -8.24 22.45
CA ARG A 556 -33.15 -7.47 22.52
C ARG A 556 -33.38 -6.66 21.24
N SER A 557 -32.36 -5.95 20.77
CA SER A 557 -32.44 -5.13 19.57
C SER A 557 -32.68 -5.96 18.31
N LEU A 558 -31.99 -7.11 18.19
CA LEU A 558 -32.19 -8.05 17.08
C LEU A 558 -33.60 -8.64 17.08
N HIS A 559 -34.16 -8.96 18.26
CA HIS A 559 -35.54 -9.45 18.38
C HIS A 559 -36.58 -8.41 17.96
N ARG A 560 -36.46 -7.16 18.47
CA ARG A 560 -37.39 -6.07 18.12
C ARG A 560 -37.51 -5.83 16.62
N GLN A 561 -36.43 -6.06 15.87
CA GLN A 561 -36.37 -5.87 14.43
C GLN A 561 -36.67 -7.13 13.60
N GLY A 562 -36.97 -8.28 14.24
CA GLY A 562 -37.16 -9.56 13.54
C GLY A 562 -35.88 -10.13 12.92
N GLY A 563 -34.70 -9.72 13.39
CA GLY A 563 -33.41 -10.13 12.83
C GLY A 563 -32.96 -11.55 13.22
N PHE A 564 -33.63 -12.19 14.19
CA PHE A 564 -33.31 -13.55 14.61
C PHE A 564 -33.50 -14.56 13.48
N ASP A 565 -34.55 -14.42 12.65
CA ASP A 565 -34.79 -15.32 11.53
C ASP A 565 -33.63 -15.36 10.54
N ALA A 566 -33.07 -14.20 10.23
CA ALA A 566 -31.92 -14.08 9.34
C ALA A 566 -30.68 -14.74 9.96
N LEU A 567 -30.43 -14.50 11.25
CA LEU A 567 -29.28 -15.06 11.99
C LEU A 567 -29.38 -16.58 12.14
N ILE A 568 -30.55 -17.10 12.53
CA ILE A 568 -30.81 -18.54 12.64
C ILE A 568 -30.67 -19.20 11.27
N GLY A 569 -31.29 -18.63 10.23
CA GLY A 569 -31.14 -19.12 8.87
C GLY A 569 -29.69 -19.14 8.40
N SER A 570 -28.87 -18.18 8.87
CA SER A 570 -27.43 -18.18 8.57
C SER A 570 -26.68 -19.34 9.24
N ILE A 571 -27.06 -19.72 10.46
CA ILE A 571 -26.47 -20.87 11.16
C ILE A 571 -26.89 -22.16 10.47
N GLU A 572 -28.17 -22.30 10.11
CA GLU A 572 -28.70 -23.44 9.34
C GLU A 572 -27.95 -23.62 8.02
N ARG A 573 -27.79 -22.54 7.23
CA ARG A 573 -27.04 -22.58 5.95
C ARG A 573 -25.59 -23.03 6.13
N ASN A 574 -24.99 -22.76 7.28
CA ASN A 574 -23.58 -23.03 7.55
C ASN A 574 -23.36 -24.24 8.50
N ILE A 575 -24.40 -25.00 8.87
CA ILE A 575 -24.33 -25.98 9.96
C ILE A 575 -23.27 -27.06 9.74
N ASP A 576 -23.15 -27.56 8.50
CA ASP A 576 -22.16 -28.59 8.18
C ASP A 576 -20.71 -28.07 8.28
N ALA A 577 -20.48 -26.80 7.95
CA ALA A 577 -19.18 -26.17 8.10
C ALA A 577 -18.85 -25.94 9.59
N ILE A 578 -19.84 -25.51 10.37
CA ILE A 578 -19.73 -25.32 11.83
C ILE A 578 -19.41 -26.65 12.52
N ARG A 579 -20.15 -27.74 12.19
CA ARG A 579 -19.92 -29.08 12.76
C ARG A 579 -18.54 -29.64 12.44
N ARG A 580 -18.07 -29.42 11.21
CA ARG A 580 -16.73 -29.84 10.77
C ARG A 580 -15.61 -28.98 11.36
N GLY A 581 -15.94 -27.85 12.00
CA GLY A 581 -14.96 -26.90 12.48
C GLY A 581 -14.06 -26.43 11.34
N TYR A 582 -14.66 -26.04 10.21
CA TYR A 582 -13.94 -25.54 9.04
C TYR A 582 -14.03 -24.01 8.94
N PRO A 583 -12.92 -23.30 8.67
CA PRO A 583 -11.56 -23.79 8.36
C PRO A 583 -10.86 -24.48 9.56
N PRO A 584 -9.88 -25.40 9.31
CA PRO A 584 -9.34 -26.31 10.32
C PRO A 584 -8.77 -25.57 11.56
N ASP A 585 -8.97 -26.16 12.75
CA ASP A 585 -8.80 -25.61 14.12
C ASP A 585 -10.04 -24.97 14.80
N PHE A 586 -11.25 -25.21 14.26
CA PHE A 586 -12.50 -24.61 14.76
C PHE A 586 -13.40 -25.53 15.63
N ALA A 587 -12.91 -26.61 16.25
CA ALA A 587 -13.71 -27.41 17.22
C ALA A 587 -14.18 -26.61 18.47
N LYS A 588 -13.64 -25.40 18.67
CA LYS A 588 -14.13 -24.44 19.67
C LYS A 588 -15.43 -23.75 19.25
N GLU A 589 -15.72 -23.64 17.95
CA GLU A 589 -16.90 -22.92 17.47
C GLU A 589 -18.19 -23.68 17.73
N THR A 590 -18.26 -25.00 17.52
CA THR A 590 -19.44 -25.78 17.89
C THR A 590 -19.81 -25.59 19.37
N ARG A 591 -18.81 -25.59 20.25
CA ARG A 591 -19.03 -25.33 21.69
C ARG A 591 -19.51 -23.91 21.95
N LYS A 592 -18.86 -22.91 21.35
CA LYS A 592 -19.28 -21.50 21.48
C LYS A 592 -20.71 -21.29 20.97
N THR A 593 -21.10 -21.94 19.89
CA THR A 593 -22.46 -21.91 19.34
C THR A 593 -23.46 -22.51 20.31
N LEU A 594 -23.15 -23.68 20.90
CA LEU A 594 -24.00 -24.30 21.91
C LEU A 594 -24.14 -23.43 23.16
N ASP A 595 -23.04 -22.86 23.65
CA ASP A 595 -23.04 -21.95 24.79
C ASP A 595 -23.85 -20.68 24.49
N ALA A 596 -23.71 -20.13 23.27
CA ALA A 596 -24.47 -18.96 22.84
C ALA A 596 -25.97 -19.23 22.80
N ILE A 597 -26.40 -20.37 22.23
CA ILE A 597 -27.82 -20.76 22.22
C ILE A 597 -28.35 -20.86 23.65
N ARG A 598 -27.61 -21.50 24.55
CA ARG A 598 -27.99 -21.61 25.96
C ARG A 598 -28.21 -20.24 26.60
N LEU A 599 -27.26 -19.32 26.40
CA LEU A 599 -27.35 -17.97 26.97
C LEU A 599 -28.50 -17.14 26.36
N ILE A 600 -28.84 -17.33 25.09
CA ILE A 600 -30.00 -16.65 24.47
C ILE A 600 -31.30 -17.03 25.19
N TYR A 601 -31.47 -18.31 25.53
CA TYR A 601 -32.60 -18.78 26.32
C TYR A 601 -32.60 -18.20 27.75
N GLU A 602 -31.43 -17.96 28.34
CA GLU A 602 -31.29 -17.36 29.67
C GLU A 602 -31.61 -15.84 29.69
N HIS A 603 -31.51 -15.13 28.56
CA HIS A 603 -31.55 -13.65 28.50
C HIS A 603 -32.93 -12.99 28.69
N ASP A 604 -34.02 -13.75 28.78
CA ASP A 604 -35.39 -13.23 29.04
C ASP A 604 -36.40 -14.36 29.32
N ASP A 605 -36.03 -15.36 30.14
CA ASP A 605 -36.86 -16.56 30.41
C ASP A 605 -37.39 -17.27 29.13
N GLY A 606 -36.60 -17.23 28.05
CA GLY A 606 -36.96 -17.84 26.77
C GLY A 606 -37.83 -16.98 25.84
N ALA A 607 -38.02 -15.67 26.09
CA ALA A 607 -38.78 -14.80 25.18
C ALA A 607 -38.13 -14.67 23.78
N TYR A 608 -36.82 -14.88 23.67
CA TYR A 608 -36.08 -15.00 22.40
C TYR A 608 -36.00 -16.45 21.89
N GLY A 609 -36.67 -17.38 22.58
CA GLY A 609 -36.65 -18.81 22.29
C GLY A 609 -37.33 -19.11 20.97
N ASP A 610 -36.54 -19.59 20.01
CA ASP A 610 -37.00 -20.07 18.72
C ASP A 610 -36.83 -21.60 18.69
N GLU A 611 -37.87 -22.34 18.35
CA GLU A 611 -37.81 -23.81 18.22
C GLU A 611 -36.70 -24.24 17.24
N ARG A 612 -36.39 -23.42 16.23
CA ARG A 612 -35.28 -23.64 15.29
C ARG A 612 -33.93 -23.56 15.98
N LEU A 613 -33.75 -22.67 16.98
CA LEU A 613 -32.51 -22.61 17.76
C LEU A 613 -32.29 -23.88 18.60
N GLU A 614 -33.35 -24.45 19.18
CA GLU A 614 -33.24 -25.71 19.94
C GLU A 614 -33.05 -26.92 19.01
N GLY A 615 -33.67 -26.89 17.82
CA GLY A 615 -33.40 -27.85 16.74
C GLY A 615 -31.92 -27.81 16.30
N LEU A 616 -31.38 -26.61 16.08
CA LEU A 616 -29.95 -26.39 15.78
C LEU A 616 -29.04 -26.89 16.90
N ARG A 617 -29.38 -26.61 18.17
CA ARG A 617 -28.63 -27.10 19.33
C ARG A 617 -28.58 -28.63 19.33
N THR A 618 -29.72 -29.28 19.12
CA THR A 618 -29.82 -30.73 19.05
C THR A 618 -28.97 -31.28 17.90
N GLU A 619 -29.06 -30.69 16.72
CA GLU A 619 -28.29 -31.11 15.55
C GLU A 619 -26.76 -30.95 15.77
N LEU A 620 -26.33 -29.85 16.40
CA LEU A 620 -24.92 -29.61 16.72
C LEU A 620 -24.37 -30.56 17.79
N GLN A 621 -25.22 -31.09 18.69
CA GLN A 621 -24.85 -32.10 19.68
C GLN A 621 -24.70 -33.50 19.07
N THR A 622 -25.37 -33.78 17.95
CA THR A 622 -25.22 -35.08 17.26
C THR A 622 -23.88 -35.16 16.51
N LYS A 623 -23.10 -36.25 16.73
CA LYS A 623 -21.81 -36.45 16.06
C LYS A 623 -21.97 -36.58 14.54
N PRO A 624 -21.06 -36.03 13.71
CA PRO A 624 -21.05 -36.26 12.28
C PRO A 624 -20.75 -37.74 12.02
N GLY A 625 -21.78 -38.52 11.71
CA GLY A 625 -21.69 -39.98 11.50
C GLY A 625 -22.96 -40.78 11.76
N ASN A 626 -23.97 -40.21 12.45
CA ASN A 626 -25.23 -40.90 12.74
C ASN A 626 -26.44 -40.24 12.05
N ARG A 627 -26.37 -39.98 10.74
CA ARG A 627 -27.62 -39.95 9.95
C ARG A 627 -27.87 -41.39 9.50
N HIS A 628 -28.89 -42.01 10.08
CA HIS A 628 -29.37 -43.34 9.72
C HIS A 628 -29.62 -43.43 8.21
N LYS A 629 -29.30 -44.60 7.66
CA LYS A 629 -29.72 -45.06 6.32
C LYS A 629 -31.23 -44.96 6.14
#